data_AF-A0A3D1XNB3-F1
#
_entry.id   AF-A0A3D1XNB3-F1
#
_cell.length_a   1.000
_cell.length_b   1.000
_cell.length_c   1.000
_cell.angle_alpha   90.00
_cell.angle_beta   90.00
_cell.angle_gamma   90.00
#
_symmetry.space_group_name_H-M   'P 1'
#
loop_
_entity.id
_entity.type
_entity.pdbx_description
1 polymer ?
#
loop_
_entity_poly.entity_id
_entity_poly.type
_entity_poly.pdbx_seq_one_letter_code
_entity_poly.pdbx_strand_id
1 'polypeptide(L)' 'MDKYQEIAEIVQEITEEAANFKDAVEPTEEVEALKELLDALTRGTKLVLEKMDQYNDRRYR' A
#
# COMPACT_ATOMS: atom_id res chain seq x y z
N MET A 1 -5.41 -19.33 -1.01
CA MET A 1 -5.28 -18.15 -0.15
C MET A 1 -6.62 -17.46 -0.17
N ASP A 2 -7.27 -17.35 1.00
CA ASP A 2 -8.57 -16.70 1.11
C ASP A 2 -8.36 -15.19 0.92
N LYS A 3 -9.12 -14.56 0.02
CA LYS A 3 -8.95 -13.14 -0.33
C LYS A 3 -9.18 -12.23 0.87
N TYR A 4 -9.96 -12.70 1.84
CA TYR A 4 -10.20 -11.98 3.09
C TYR A 4 -8.93 -11.92 3.96
N GLN A 5 -8.11 -12.97 3.90
CA GLN A 5 -6.88 -13.09 4.67
C GLN A 5 -5.79 -12.19 4.11
N GLU A 6 -5.68 -12.12 2.78
CA GLU A 6 -4.75 -11.22 2.08
C GLU A 6 -5.07 -9.73 2.36
N ILE A 7 -6.37 -9.37 2.41
CA ILE A 7 -6.80 -8.01 2.78
C ILE A 7 -6.54 -7.72 4.26
N ALA A 8 -6.75 -8.70 5.15
CA ALA A 8 -6.52 -8.53 6.58
C ALA A 8 -5.04 -8.30 6.90
N GLU A 9 -4.14 -9.02 6.23
CA GLU A 9 -2.68 -8.84 6.37
C GLU A 9 -2.24 -7.43 5.93
N ILE A 10 -2.76 -6.95 4.79
CA ILE A 10 -2.46 -5.59 4.30
C ILE A 10 -2.97 -4.51 5.26
N VAL A 11 -4.18 -4.68 5.81
CA VAL A 11 -4.75 -3.73 6.77
C VAL A 11 -3.93 -3.70 8.07
N GLN A 12 -3.44 -4.86 8.50
CA GLN A 12 -2.60 -4.97 9.68
C GLN A 12 -1.26 -4.23 9.48
N GLU A 13 -0.58 -4.46 8.35
CA GLU A 13 0.67 -3.76 8.01
C GLU A 13 0.48 -2.23 8.01
N ILE A 14 -0.59 -1.73 7.38
CA ILE A 14 -0.90 -0.29 7.35
C ILE A 14 -1.11 0.27 8.76
N THR A 15 -1.78 -0.49 9.63
CA THR A 15 -2.08 -0.06 11.00
C THR A 15 -0.83 0.00 11.86
N GLU A 16 0.08 -0.96 11.68
CA GLU A 16 1.37 -1.01 12.36
C GLU A 16 2.31 0.11 11.90
N GLU A 17 2.37 0.38 10.58
CA GLU A 17 3.12 1.52 10.04
C GLU A 17 2.55 2.87 10.47
N ALA A 18 1.22 3.04 10.46
CA ALA A 18 0.58 4.27 10.93
C ALA A 18 0.84 4.54 12.42
N ALA A 19 0.96 3.50 13.25
CA ALA A 19 1.33 3.64 14.66
C ALA A 19 2.81 4.01 14.86
N ASN A 20 3.67 3.70 13.87
CA ASN A 20 5.08 4.07 13.85
C ASN A 20 5.34 5.46 13.26
N PHE A 21 4.30 6.17 12.81
CA PHE A 21 4.33 7.57 12.41
C PHE A 21 4.48 8.47 13.65
N LYS A 22 5.61 8.36 14.35
CA LYS A 22 6.01 9.30 15.41
C LYS A 22 6.61 10.55 14.78
N ASP A 23 6.46 11.68 15.47
CA ASP A 23 7.06 12.96 15.08
C ASP A 23 8.55 12.76 14.76
N ALA A 24 8.92 13.05 13.52
CA ALA A 24 10.32 13.02 13.09
C ALA A 24 11.12 14.01 13.94
N VAL A 25 12.23 13.55 14.51
CA VAL A 25 13.07 14.41 15.38
C VAL A 25 13.86 15.40 14.52
N GLU A 26 14.13 15.04 13.27
CA GLU A 26 14.86 15.85 12.29
C GLU A 26 14.12 15.88 10.93
N PRO A 27 14.10 17.02 10.21
CA PRO A 27 13.41 17.17 8.93
C PRO A 27 13.78 16.14 7.86
N THR A 28 15.01 15.60 7.93
CA THR A 28 15.47 14.53 7.03
C THR A 28 14.77 13.21 7.29
N GLU A 29 14.45 12.88 8.54
CA GLU A 29 13.72 11.64 8.88
C GLU A 29 12.27 11.74 8.41
N GLU A 30 11.66 12.93 8.49
CA GLU A 30 10.31 13.20 7.96
C GLU A 30 10.25 13.01 6.45
N VAL A 31 11.26 13.51 5.72
CA VAL A 31 11.34 13.37 4.27
C VAL A 31 11.49 11.91 3.84
N GLU A 32 12.30 11.11 4.55
CA GLU A 32 12.44 9.68 4.24
C GLU A 32 11.15 8.90 4.57
N ALA A 33 10.51 9.16 5.72
CA ALA A 33 9.23 8.55 6.05
C ALA A 33 8.13 8.87 5.02
N LEU A 34 8.09 10.12 4.53
CA LEU A 34 7.16 10.53 3.48
C LEU A 34 7.45 9.86 2.12
N LYS A 35 8.72 9.61 1.79
CA LYS A 35 9.11 8.86 0.58
C LYS A 35 8.69 7.39 0.68
N GLU A 36 8.91 6.76 1.82
CA GLU A 36 8.50 5.37 2.04
C GLU A 36 6.99 5.20 1.91
N LEU A 37 6.21 6.13 2.49
CA LEU A 37 4.75 6.16 2.34
C LEU A 37 4.32 6.35 0.88
N LEU A 38 4.98 7.24 0.14
CA LEU A 38 4.69 7.47 -1.28
C LEU A 38 5.00 6.24 -2.13
N ASP A 39 6.07 5.51 -1.83
CA ASP A 39 6.45 4.28 -2.51
C ASP A 39 5.46 3.15 -2.24
N ALA A 40 4.98 3.00 -1.00
CA ALA A 40 3.91 2.06 -0.65
C ALA A 40 2.61 2.35 -1.43
N LEU A 41 2.17 3.62 -1.45
CA LEU A 41 0.99 4.06 -2.19
C LEU A 41 1.11 3.81 -3.70
N THR A 42 2.29 4.10 -4.28
CA THR A 42 2.54 3.91 -5.71
C THR A 42 2.50 2.44 -6.08
N ARG A 43 3.07 1.56 -5.24
CA ARG A 43 3.01 0.10 -5.44
C ARG A 43 1.57 -0.41 -5.36
N GLY A 44 0.80 0.02 -4.35
CA GLY A 44 -0.61 -0.34 -4.21
C GLY A 44 -1.46 0.10 -5.41
N THR A 45 -1.25 1.32 -5.90
CA THR A 45 -1.97 1.85 -7.07
C THR A 45 -1.69 1.04 -8.34
N LYS A 46 -0.43 0.64 -8.58
CA LYS A 46 -0.06 -0.22 -9.71
C LYS A 46 -0.75 -1.57 -9.63
N LEU A 47 -0.77 -2.20 -8.45
CA LEU A 47 -1.43 -3.48 -8.26
C LEU A 47 -2.93 -3.40 -8.54
N VAL A 48 -3.60 -2.34 -8.09
CA VAL A 48 -5.03 -2.12 -8.37
C VAL A 48 -5.28 -2.00 -9.87
N LEU A 49 -4.45 -1.23 -10.58
CA LEU A 49 -4.55 -1.10 -12.05
C LEU A 49 -4.38 -2.46 -12.75
N GLU A 50 -3.37 -3.24 -12.39
CA GLU A 50 -3.17 -4.58 -12.95
C GLU A 50 -4.37 -5.50 -12.72
N LYS A 51 -5.03 -5.42 -11.56
CA LYS A 51 -6.25 -6.20 -11.29
C LYS A 51 -7.44 -5.72 -12.11
N MET A 52 -7.56 -4.41 -12.33
CA MET A 52 -8.60 -3.84 -13.21
C MET A 52 -8.41 -4.32 -14.66
N ASP A 53 -7.18 -4.29 -15.16
CA ASP A 53 -6.86 -4.80 -16.50
C ASP A 53 -7.16 -6.30 -16.62
N GLN A 54 -6.75 -7.11 -15.63
CA GLN A 54 -7.09 -8.54 -15.57
C GLN A 54 -8.61 -8.80 -15.49
N TYR A 55 -9.39 -7.91 -14.89
CA TYR A 55 -10.85 -8.02 -14.85
C TYR A 55 -11.46 -7.65 -16.20
N ASN A 56 -11.00 -6.57 -16.82
CA ASN A 56 -11.43 -6.14 -18.15
C ASN A 56 -11.11 -7.20 -19.21
N ASP A 57 -9.89 -7.74 -19.23
CA ASP A 57 -9.49 -8.83 -20.14
C ASP A 57 -10.36 -10.08 -19.99
N ARG A 58 -10.79 -10.39 -18.76
CA ARG A 58 -11.71 -11.51 -18.51
C ARG A 58 -13.16 -11.21 -18.91
N ARG A 59 -13.56 -9.93 -18.90
CA ARG A 59 -14.92 -9.49 -19.21
C ARG A 59 -15.16 -9.31 -20.71
N TYR A 60 -14.12 -9.03 -21.47
CA TYR A 60 -14.20 -8.78 -22.92
C TYR A 60 -13.64 -9.93 -23.79
N ARG A 61 -13.32 -11.08 -23.19
CA ARG A 61 -13.20 -12.38 -23.88
C ARG A 61 -14.52 -13.14 -23.77
#